data_AF-A0A0J7HWQ4-F1
#
_entry.id   AF-A0A0J7HWQ4-F1
#
_cell.length_a   1.000
_cell.length_b   1.000
_cell.length_c   1.000
_cell.angle_alpha   90.00
_cell.angle_beta   90.00
_cell.angle_gamma   90.00
#
_symmetry.space_group_name_H-M   'P 1'
#
loop_
_entity.id
_entity.type
_entity.pdbx_description
1 polymer ?
#
loop_
_entity_poly.entity_id
_entity_poly.type
_entity_poly.pdbx_seq_one_letter_code
_entity_poly.pdbx_strand_id
1 'polypeptide(L)'
;MYSQNTDEDFCQYFIKNLKEKPLKCINSSKLKNDEVIYQFFKWSAFKEDYLIRIEKNRNIKTIVKKKIYKSVYNQETGEYQESRSEVLKEKKLTDNQFNRFSSLIRKYNFWQKADYKVEPLCSDGGILVYAIRKDQYLEIDNDNCSPSSEYLNQLYQELVTLFNF
;
A
#
# COMPACT_ATOMS: atom_id res chain seq x y z
N MET A 1 -6.00 -28.81 10.12
CA MET A 1 -6.90 -27.71 9.68
C MET A 1 -6.54 -26.47 10.48
N TYR A 2 -5.69 -25.59 9.95
CA TYR A 2 -5.38 -24.28 10.53
C TYR A 2 -5.44 -23.26 9.39
N SER A 3 -6.65 -22.81 9.04
CA SER A 3 -6.84 -21.80 7.99
C SER A 3 -7.93 -20.79 8.38
N GLN A 4 -7.93 -20.35 9.64
CA GLN A 4 -8.81 -19.31 10.13
C GLN A 4 -7.98 -18.45 11.11
N ASN A 5 -7.53 -17.27 10.65
CA ASN A 5 -7.28 -16.04 11.45
C ASN A 5 -6.25 -15.07 10.84
N THR A 6 -5.52 -15.45 9.78
CA THR A 6 -4.50 -14.57 9.17
C THR A 6 -5.06 -13.25 8.65
N ASP A 7 -6.29 -13.25 8.12
CA ASP A 7 -6.92 -12.04 7.59
C ASP A 7 -7.37 -11.09 8.69
N GLU A 8 -7.80 -11.60 9.85
CA GLU A 8 -8.27 -10.76 10.96
C GLU A 8 -7.10 -10.05 11.65
N ASP A 9 -6.00 -10.76 11.91
CA ASP A 9 -4.77 -10.17 12.45
C ASP A 9 -4.19 -9.11 11.50
N PHE A 10 -4.26 -9.38 10.19
CA PHE A 10 -3.84 -8.42 9.16
C PHE A 10 -4.74 -7.17 9.12
N CYS A 11 -6.07 -7.34 9.19
CA CYS A 11 -7.00 -6.21 9.31
C CYS A 11 -6.69 -5.38 10.57
N GLN A 12 -6.47 -6.05 11.71
CA GLN A 12 -6.18 -5.42 12.99
C GLN A 12 -4.87 -4.63 12.95
N TYR A 13 -3.83 -5.15 12.30
CA TYR A 13 -2.56 -4.43 12.11
C TYR A 13 -2.76 -3.09 11.38
N PHE A 14 -3.50 -3.09 10.27
CA PHE A 14 -3.81 -1.86 9.52
C PHE A 14 -4.59 -0.86 10.37
N ILE A 15 -5.59 -1.35 11.13
CA ILE A 15 -6.45 -0.49 11.95
C ILE A 15 -5.68 0.09 13.12
N LYS A 16 -4.98 -0.74 13.90
CA LYS A 16 -4.35 -0.36 15.17
C LYS A 16 -3.02 0.36 14.94
N ASN A 17 -2.16 -0.20 14.09
CA ASN A 17 -0.77 0.25 13.98
C ASN A 17 -0.63 1.31 12.88
N LEU A 18 -1.29 1.11 11.74
CA LEU A 18 -1.19 2.03 10.61
C LEU A 18 -2.25 3.13 10.63
N LYS A 19 -3.29 2.98 11.47
CA LYS A 19 -4.49 3.84 11.48
C LYS A 19 -5.06 3.99 10.07
N GLU A 20 -5.18 2.85 9.38
CA GLU A 20 -5.61 2.74 7.99
C GLU A 20 -6.79 1.79 7.87
N LYS A 21 -7.66 2.05 6.90
CA LYS A 21 -8.69 1.09 6.53
C LYS A 21 -8.04 -0.05 5.75
N PRO A 22 -8.08 -1.31 6.24
CA PRO A 22 -7.58 -2.44 5.49
C PRO A 22 -8.50 -2.73 4.32
N LEU A 23 -8.02 -2.53 3.08
CA LEU A 23 -8.88 -2.66 1.90
C LEU A 23 -9.42 -4.08 1.71
N LYS A 24 -8.65 -5.10 2.13
CA LYS A 24 -9.07 -6.50 2.11
C LYS A 24 -10.37 -6.76 2.88
N CYS A 25 -10.63 -5.93 3.90
CA CYS A 25 -11.76 -6.10 4.82
C CYS A 25 -12.94 -5.19 4.43
N ILE A 26 -12.84 -4.46 3.32
CA ILE A 26 -13.94 -3.66 2.76
C ILE A 26 -14.72 -4.50 1.75
N ASN A 27 -16.04 -4.53 1.90
CA ASN A 27 -16.91 -5.13 0.88
C ASN A 27 -16.94 -4.22 -0.37
N SER A 28 -16.27 -4.64 -1.44
CA SER A 28 -16.14 -3.91 -2.70
C SER A 28 -17.48 -3.63 -3.38
N SER A 29 -18.49 -4.48 -3.22
CA SER A 29 -19.81 -4.29 -3.83
C SER A 29 -20.60 -3.13 -3.23
N LYS A 30 -20.22 -2.67 -2.03
CA LYS A 30 -20.80 -1.47 -1.40
C LYS A 30 -20.21 -0.17 -1.95
N LEU A 31 -19.13 -0.23 -2.74
CA LEU A 31 -18.53 0.96 -3.35
C LEU A 31 -19.38 1.49 -4.50
N LYS A 32 -19.32 2.81 -4.70
CA LYS A 32 -19.85 3.46 -5.90
C LYS A 32 -18.93 3.20 -7.10
N ASN A 33 -19.47 3.30 -8.32
CA ASN A 33 -18.70 3.02 -9.54
C ASN A 33 -17.48 3.95 -9.72
N ASP A 34 -17.53 5.15 -9.14
CA ASP A 34 -16.49 6.16 -9.21
C ASP A 34 -15.54 6.16 -8.00
N GLU A 35 -15.76 5.27 -7.03
CA GLU A 35 -14.90 5.07 -5.87
C GLU A 35 -13.78 4.08 -6.21
N VAL A 36 -12.54 4.49 -5.92
CA VAL A 36 -11.37 3.63 -6.07
C VAL A 36 -10.31 4.02 -5.06
N ILE A 37 -9.66 3.02 -4.49
CA ILE A 37 -8.61 3.20 -3.48
C ILE A 37 -7.43 2.32 -3.85
N TYR A 38 -6.22 2.89 -3.77
CA TYR A 38 -4.95 2.20 -3.91
C TYR A 38 -4.12 2.43 -2.65
N GLN A 39 -3.46 1.40 -2.16
CA GLN A 39 -2.52 1.42 -1.05
C GLN A 39 -1.25 0.69 -1.46
N PHE A 40 -0.16 1.44 -1.58
CA PHE A 40 1.18 0.92 -1.88
C PHE A 40 1.99 0.88 -0.58
N PHE A 41 2.28 -0.31 -0.10
CA PHE A 41 3.09 -0.54 1.08
C PHE A 41 4.47 -1.00 0.65
N LYS A 42 5.47 -0.14 0.86
CA LYS A 42 6.88 -0.48 0.65
C LYS A 42 7.49 -0.78 2.00
N TRP A 43 8.07 -1.96 2.15
CA TRP A 43 8.67 -2.39 3.40
C TRP A 43 10.10 -2.86 3.19
N SER A 44 10.89 -2.82 4.25
CA SER A 44 12.27 -3.29 4.22
C SER A 44 12.66 -3.87 5.56
N ALA A 45 13.40 -4.98 5.59
CA ALA A 45 13.96 -5.51 6.82
C ALA A 45 14.86 -4.50 7.54
N PHE A 46 15.61 -3.69 6.78
CA PHE A 46 16.68 -2.82 7.28
C PHE A 46 16.35 -1.32 7.24
N LYS A 47 15.36 -0.92 6.44
CA LYS A 47 14.97 0.48 6.26
C LYS A 47 13.56 0.72 6.80
N GLU A 48 13.15 1.98 6.74
CA GLU A 48 11.82 2.39 7.15
C GLU A 48 10.77 1.91 6.15
N ASP A 49 9.60 1.60 6.67
CA ASP A 49 8.46 1.20 5.87
C ASP A 49 7.64 2.45 5.49
N TYR A 50 7.02 2.42 4.33
CA TYR A 50 6.24 3.53 3.79
C TYR A 50 4.91 3.04 3.24
N LEU A 51 3.87 3.83 3.46
CA LEU A 51 2.56 3.64 2.84
C LEU A 51 2.21 4.86 2.00
N ILE A 52 1.83 4.63 0.75
CA ILE A 52 1.18 5.64 -0.09
C ILE A 52 -0.25 5.19 -0.35
N ARG A 53 -1.23 5.99 0.11
CA ARG A 53 -2.64 5.79 -0.17
C ARG A 53 -3.13 6.84 -1.15
N ILE A 54 -3.80 6.42 -2.21
CA ILE A 54 -4.47 7.31 -3.16
C ILE A 54 -5.93 6.89 -3.25
N GLU A 55 -6.83 7.82 -3.00
CA GLU A 55 -8.26 7.57 -2.94
C GLU A 55 -9.00 8.56 -3.82
N LYS A 56 -9.96 8.05 -4.60
CA LYS A 56 -11.01 8.84 -5.21
C LYS A 56 -12.32 8.39 -4.60
N ASN A 57 -13.02 9.33 -3.99
CA ASN A 57 -14.39 9.19 -3.57
C ASN A 57 -15.21 10.29 -4.26
N ARG A 58 -15.97 9.90 -5.29
CA ARG A 58 -16.69 10.82 -6.15
C ARG A 58 -15.78 11.92 -6.71
N ASN A 59 -16.01 13.16 -6.29
CA ASN A 59 -15.27 14.33 -6.74
C ASN A 59 -14.01 14.60 -5.90
N ILE A 60 -13.89 13.98 -4.72
CA ILE A 60 -12.78 14.18 -3.80
C ILE A 60 -11.69 13.16 -4.17
N LYS A 61 -10.48 13.67 -4.43
CA LYS A 61 -9.28 12.84 -4.62
C LYS A 61 -8.26 13.22 -3.57
N THR A 62 -7.70 12.25 -2.88
CA THR A 62 -6.69 12.48 -1.84
C THR A 62 -5.49 11.58 -2.05
N ILE A 63 -4.35 12.04 -1.53
CA ILE A 63 -3.15 11.25 -1.38
C ILE A 63 -2.59 11.42 0.02
N VAL A 64 -2.16 10.32 0.62
CA VAL A 64 -1.48 10.28 1.91
C VAL A 64 -0.20 9.49 1.76
N LYS A 65 0.92 10.02 2.25
CA LYS A 65 2.19 9.29 2.44
C LYS A 65 2.44 9.19 3.95
N LYS A 66 2.62 7.97 4.43
CA LYS A 66 3.01 7.67 5.82
C LYS A 66 4.38 7.03 5.86
N LYS A 67 5.13 7.34 6.91
CA LYS A 67 6.31 6.59 7.36
C LYS A 67 5.88 5.70 8.52
N ILE A 68 6.37 4.47 8.53
CA ILE A 68 5.96 3.44 9.48
C ILE A 68 7.23 3.01 10.22
N TYR A 69 7.22 3.25 11.52
CA TYR A 69 8.27 2.86 12.43
C TYR A 69 7.93 1.46 12.93
N LYS A 70 8.87 0.54 12.73
CA LYS A 70 8.78 -0.80 13.29
C LYS A 70 8.89 -0.72 14.82
N SER A 71 8.33 -1.71 15.48
CA SER A 71 8.54 -1.87 16.90
C SER A 71 10.00 -2.25 17.17
N VAL A 72 10.58 -1.64 18.21
CA VAL A 72 11.98 -1.83 18.57
C VAL A 72 12.07 -2.03 20.07
N TYR A 73 12.85 -3.02 20.48
CA TYR A 73 13.22 -3.19 21.87
C TYR A 73 14.44 -2.32 22.19
N ASN A 74 14.31 -1.39 23.12
CA ASN A 74 15.43 -0.57 23.57
C ASN A 74 16.25 -1.38 24.59
N GLN A 75 17.46 -1.78 24.21
CA GLN A 75 18.33 -2.58 25.08
C GLN A 75 18.87 -1.79 26.28
N GLU A 76 18.98 -0.46 26.18
CA GLU A 76 19.49 0.39 27.26
C GLU A 76 18.45 0.62 28.35
N THR A 77 17.19 0.84 27.97
CA THR A 77 16.10 1.11 28.92
C THR A 77 15.32 -0.15 29.30
N GLY A 78 15.46 -1.24 28.54
CA GLY A 78 14.65 -2.45 28.69
C GLY A 78 13.19 -2.29 28.25
N GLU A 79 12.85 -1.17 27.60
CA GLU A 79 11.48 -0.86 27.20
C GLU A 79 11.20 -1.26 25.74
N TYR A 80 9.99 -1.72 25.50
CA TYR A 80 9.51 -2.00 24.15
C TYR A 80 8.81 -0.77 23.57
N GLN A 81 9.34 -0.26 22.47
CA GLN A 81 8.67 0.79 21.71
C GLN A 81 7.71 0.16 20.70
N GLU A 82 6.42 0.42 20.86
CA GLU A 82 5.40 -0.04 19.92
C GLU A 82 5.57 0.59 18.53
N SER A 83 5.13 -0.16 17.51
CA SER A 83 5.09 0.36 16.14
C SER A 83 4.15 1.55 16.04
N ARG A 84 4.57 2.57 15.28
CA ARG A 84 3.79 3.79 15.07
C ARG A 84 3.91 4.27 13.63
N SER A 85 2.92 5.03 13.18
CA SER A 85 2.96 5.68 11.87
C SER A 85 2.97 7.20 12.00
N GLU A 86 3.69 7.87 11.11
CA GLU A 86 3.73 9.32 10.96
C GLU A 86 3.23 9.72 9.57
N VAL A 87 2.33 10.70 9.50
CA VAL A 87 1.86 11.25 8.22
C VAL A 87 2.91 12.25 7.72
N LEU A 88 3.61 11.90 6.64
CA LEU A 88 4.59 12.78 6.02
C LEU A 88 3.95 13.79 5.08
N LYS A 89 2.84 13.40 4.43
CA LYS A 89 2.14 14.24 3.45
C LYS A 89 0.69 13.81 3.33
N GLU A 90 -0.22 14.77 3.40
CA GLU A 90 -1.65 14.57 3.14
C GLU A 90 -2.17 15.76 2.36
N LYS A 91 -2.81 15.52 1.22
CA LYS A 91 -3.42 16.60 0.42
C LYS A 91 -4.54 16.12 -0.48
N LYS A 92 -5.40 17.05 -0.87
CA LYS A 92 -6.31 16.88 -2.01
C LYS A 92 -5.54 16.95 -3.32
N LEU A 93 -5.89 16.09 -4.25
CA LEU A 93 -5.35 16.08 -5.61
C LEU A 93 -6.26 16.90 -6.54
N THR A 94 -5.65 17.61 -7.47
CA THR A 94 -6.39 18.18 -8.61
C THR A 94 -6.79 17.08 -9.59
N ASP A 95 -7.76 17.37 -10.46
CA ASP A 95 -8.17 16.45 -11.52
C ASP A 95 -7.00 16.08 -12.43
N ASN A 96 -6.16 17.05 -12.78
CA ASN A 96 -4.97 16.81 -13.58
C ASN A 96 -3.98 15.85 -12.87
N GLN A 97 -3.72 16.06 -11.58
CA GLN A 97 -2.84 15.15 -10.81
C GLN A 97 -3.40 13.73 -10.74
N PHE A 98 -4.69 13.60 -10.46
CA PHE A 98 -5.33 12.29 -10.40
C PHE A 98 -5.43 11.60 -11.77
N ASN A 99 -5.64 12.36 -12.84
CA ASN A 99 -5.64 11.83 -14.20
C ASN A 99 -4.26 11.33 -14.62
N ARG A 100 -3.18 12.06 -14.29
CA ARG A 100 -1.80 11.58 -14.51
C ARG A 100 -1.52 10.27 -13.77
N PHE A 101 -1.97 10.16 -12.52
CA PHE A 101 -1.90 8.91 -11.76
C PHE A 101 -2.74 7.80 -12.41
N SER A 102 -3.97 8.10 -12.83
CA SER A 102 -4.83 7.13 -13.50
C SER A 102 -4.21 6.63 -14.81
N SER A 103 -3.56 7.50 -15.57
CA SER A 103 -2.81 7.13 -16.77
C SER A 103 -1.62 6.24 -16.46
N LEU A 104 -0.91 6.48 -15.35
CA LEU A 104 0.16 5.60 -14.87
C LEU A 104 -0.39 4.19 -14.57
N ILE A 105 -1.48 4.09 -13.79
CA ILE A 105 -2.13 2.81 -13.48
C ILE A 105 -2.57 2.05 -14.75
N ARG A 106 -3.08 2.77 -15.77
CA ARG A 106 -3.45 2.18 -17.07
C ARG A 106 -2.23 1.72 -17.88
N LYS A 107 -1.17 2.53 -17.96
CA LYS A 107 0.09 2.18 -18.65
C LYS A 107 0.64 0.84 -18.16
N TYR A 108 0.52 0.58 -16.86
CA TYR A 108 0.99 -0.64 -16.21
C TYR A 108 -0.03 -1.79 -16.23
N ASN A 109 -1.17 -1.66 -16.93
CA ASN A 109 -2.25 -2.66 -16.98
C ASN A 109 -2.64 -3.21 -15.60
N PHE A 110 -2.59 -2.36 -14.58
CA PHE A 110 -2.60 -2.77 -13.17
C PHE A 110 -3.78 -3.67 -12.80
N TRP A 111 -5.00 -3.34 -13.24
CA TRP A 111 -6.20 -4.12 -12.93
C TRP A 111 -6.29 -5.48 -13.65
N GLN A 112 -5.37 -5.77 -14.58
CA GLN A 112 -5.27 -7.05 -15.29
C GLN A 112 -4.22 -7.97 -14.64
N LYS A 113 -3.59 -7.54 -13.54
CA LYS A 113 -2.49 -8.25 -12.85
C LYS A 113 -3.00 -9.09 -11.66
N ALA A 114 -4.20 -9.65 -11.74
CA ALA A 114 -4.82 -10.36 -10.61
C ALA A 114 -3.97 -11.55 -10.11
N ASP A 115 -3.25 -12.22 -11.01
CA ASP A 115 -2.39 -13.38 -10.69
C ASP A 115 -0.90 -13.00 -10.57
N TYR A 116 -0.59 -11.72 -10.35
CA TYR A 116 0.79 -11.27 -10.25
C TYR A 116 1.45 -11.78 -8.97
N LYS A 117 2.47 -12.61 -9.14
CA LYS A 117 3.33 -13.10 -8.07
C LYS A 117 4.76 -13.16 -8.58
N VAL A 118 5.69 -12.72 -7.76
CA VAL A 118 7.12 -12.92 -7.97
C VAL A 118 7.59 -13.89 -6.91
N GLU A 119 8.41 -14.87 -7.28
CA GLU A 119 8.98 -15.80 -6.30
C GLU A 119 9.99 -15.07 -5.42
N PRO A 120 9.94 -15.25 -4.09
CA PRO A 120 10.89 -14.62 -3.17
C PRO A 120 12.32 -15.08 -3.44
N LEU A 121 13.24 -14.12 -3.55
CA LEU A 121 14.67 -14.41 -3.62
C LEU A 121 15.39 -14.18 -2.28
N CYS A 122 14.78 -13.46 -1.34
CA CYS A 122 15.33 -13.17 -0.01
C CYS A 122 14.22 -12.79 0.99
N SER A 123 14.51 -12.08 2.09
CA SER A 123 13.49 -11.51 3.00
C SER A 123 13.75 -10.04 3.40
N ASP A 124 14.41 -9.27 2.51
CA ASP A 124 15.01 -7.97 2.85
C ASP A 124 14.13 -6.75 2.55
N GLY A 125 12.95 -6.96 1.96
CA GLY A 125 11.99 -5.92 1.63
C GLY A 125 11.31 -6.12 0.28
N GLY A 126 10.12 -5.54 0.16
CA GLY A 126 9.26 -5.65 -1.01
C GLY A 126 8.21 -4.54 -1.11
N ILE A 127 7.31 -4.69 -2.07
CA ILE A 127 6.19 -3.80 -2.33
C ILE A 127 4.92 -4.64 -2.40
N LEU A 128 4.04 -4.37 -1.45
CA LEU A 128 2.71 -4.95 -1.37
C LEU A 128 1.69 -3.89 -1.76
N VAL A 129 0.83 -4.19 -2.73
CA VAL A 129 -0.17 -3.25 -3.21
C VAL A 129 -1.56 -3.83 -3.04
N TYR A 130 -2.40 -3.06 -2.37
CA TYR A 130 -3.84 -3.28 -2.28
C TYR A 130 -4.56 -2.27 -3.14
N ALA A 131 -5.54 -2.73 -3.91
CA ALA A 131 -6.45 -1.85 -4.61
C ALA A 131 -7.87 -2.38 -4.56
N ILE A 132 -8.82 -1.46 -4.43
CA ILE A 132 -10.25 -1.79 -4.45
C ILE A 132 -10.99 -0.77 -5.30
N ARG A 133 -11.89 -1.28 -6.15
CA ARG A 133 -12.95 -0.53 -6.84
C ARG A 133 -14.22 -1.33 -6.74
N LYS A 134 -15.33 -0.79 -7.23
CA LYS A 134 -16.59 -1.53 -7.22
C LYS A 134 -16.42 -2.93 -7.82
N ASP A 135 -16.89 -3.93 -7.07
CA ASP A 135 -16.90 -5.36 -7.43
C ASP A 135 -15.53 -5.96 -7.76
N GLN A 136 -14.43 -5.26 -7.47
CA GLN A 136 -13.08 -5.78 -7.70
C GLN A 136 -12.12 -5.39 -6.57
N TYR A 137 -11.41 -6.40 -6.09
CA TYR A 137 -10.30 -6.27 -5.17
C TYR A 137 -9.05 -6.87 -5.83
N LEU A 138 -7.90 -6.28 -5.56
CA LEU A 138 -6.62 -6.74 -6.05
C LEU A 138 -5.57 -6.60 -4.95
N GLU A 139 -4.82 -7.67 -4.75
CA GLU A 139 -3.69 -7.79 -3.85
C GLU A 139 -2.53 -8.34 -4.69
N ILE A 140 -1.48 -7.56 -4.85
CA ILE A 140 -0.29 -7.97 -5.59
C ILE A 140 0.96 -7.61 -4.83
N ASP A 141 1.96 -8.46 -4.98
CA ASP A 141 3.19 -8.44 -4.23
C ASP A 141 4.34 -8.83 -5.16
N ASN A 142 5.46 -8.13 -5.06
CA ASN A 142 6.70 -8.52 -5.75
C ASN A 142 7.65 -9.31 -4.85
N ASP A 143 7.17 -9.65 -3.66
CA ASP A 143 7.90 -10.32 -2.59
C ASP A 143 9.28 -9.66 -2.42
N ASN A 144 10.23 -10.40 -1.91
CA ASN A 144 11.50 -9.89 -1.47
C ASN A 144 12.60 -9.95 -2.54
N CYS A 145 13.47 -8.93 -2.54
CA CYS A 145 14.63 -8.82 -3.46
C CYS A 145 14.28 -8.82 -4.95
N SER A 146 13.08 -8.40 -5.31
CA SER A 146 12.76 -8.12 -6.71
C SER A 146 13.73 -7.09 -7.32
N PRO A 147 14.24 -7.31 -8.54
CA PRO A 147 15.19 -6.39 -9.17
C PRO A 147 14.56 -5.00 -9.35
N SER A 148 15.37 -3.94 -9.44
CA SER A 148 14.85 -2.57 -9.61
C SER A 148 14.04 -2.39 -10.92
N SER A 149 14.29 -3.24 -11.91
CA SER A 149 13.54 -3.32 -13.17
C SER A 149 12.22 -4.08 -13.08
N GLU A 150 11.91 -4.68 -11.92
CA GLU A 150 10.64 -5.37 -11.69
C GLU A 150 9.46 -4.39 -11.70
N TYR A 151 8.30 -4.92 -12.11
CA TYR A 151 7.07 -4.19 -12.36
C TYR A 151 6.60 -3.27 -11.22
N LEU A 152 6.47 -3.76 -9.99
CA LEU A 152 6.05 -2.98 -8.82
C LEU A 152 7.11 -1.96 -8.40
N ASN A 153 8.38 -2.32 -8.51
CA ASN A 153 9.49 -1.39 -8.27
C ASN A 153 9.43 -0.20 -9.24
N GLN A 154 9.26 -0.46 -10.54
CA GLN A 154 9.12 0.60 -11.54
C GLN A 154 7.88 1.45 -11.31
N LEU A 155 6.72 0.83 -11.08
CA LEU A 155 5.47 1.52 -10.79
C LEU A 155 5.60 2.43 -9.55
N TYR A 156 6.20 1.92 -8.48
CA TYR A 156 6.41 2.69 -7.25
C TYR A 156 7.36 3.86 -7.45
N GLN A 157 8.43 3.70 -8.23
CA GLN A 157 9.34 4.82 -8.53
C GLN A 157 8.63 5.89 -9.37
N GLU A 158 7.91 5.51 -10.43
CA GLU A 158 7.12 6.48 -11.21
C GLU A 158 6.06 7.18 -10.35
N LEU A 159 5.48 6.50 -9.37
CA LEU A 159 4.55 7.07 -8.40
C LEU A 159 5.22 8.13 -7.51
N VAL A 160 6.38 7.79 -6.94
CA VAL A 160 7.19 8.69 -6.11
C VAL A 160 7.59 9.94 -6.91
N THR A 161 8.04 9.76 -8.15
CA THR A 161 8.37 10.86 -9.07
C THR A 161 7.13 11.70 -9.39
N LEU A 162 5.99 11.09 -9.70
CA LEU A 162 4.76 11.80 -10.06
C LEU A 162 4.30 12.78 -8.97
N PHE A 163 4.49 12.41 -7.70
CA PHE A 163 4.01 13.17 -6.56
C PHE A 163 5.10 13.95 -5.80
N ASN A 164 6.35 13.88 -6.26
CA ASN A 164 7.54 14.46 -5.61
C ASN A 164 7.57 14.08 -4.13
N PHE A 165 7.76 12.78 -3.88
CA PHE A 165 7.85 12.17 -2.55
C PHE A 165 9.28 11.83 -2.14
#